data_AF-A0A2U3NF60-F1
#
_entry.id   AF-A0A2U3NF60-F1
#
_cell.length_a   1.000
_cell.length_b   1.000
_cell.length_c   1.000
_cell.angle_alpha   90.00
_cell.angle_beta   90.00
_cell.angle_gamma   90.00
#
_symmetry.space_group_name_H-M   'P 1'
#
loop_
_entity.id
_entity.type
_entity.pdbx_description
1 polymer ?
#
loop_
_entity_poly.entity_id
_entity_poly.type
_entity_poly.pdbx_seq_one_letter_code
_entity_poly.pdbx_strand_id
1 'polypeptide(L)'
;MPIASNAPGLARKWITSTAAALTVAALPSCDKHNATPPGANPRQVTVVGSGQVQGVPDTLTADAGIEFTAPDVTTAMNQTNDRQQAVINALVGAGLDRKDISTTTVTL
;
A
#
# COMPACT_ATOMS: atom_id res chain seq x y z
N MET A 1 72.28 66.17 -35.56
CA MET A 1 71.36 65.33 -36.36
C MET A 1 70.49 64.55 -35.39
N PRO A 2 69.15 64.73 -35.34
CA PRO A 2 68.30 63.87 -34.52
C PRO A 2 67.48 62.94 -35.41
N ILE A 3 67.50 61.65 -35.11
CA ILE A 3 66.41 60.73 -35.39
C ILE A 3 66.45 59.63 -34.30
N ALA A 4 65.28 59.08 -34.00
CA ALA A 4 64.96 57.99 -33.07
C ALA A 4 64.57 58.45 -31.66
N SER A 5 63.60 57.85 -30.98
CA SER A 5 62.55 56.87 -31.30
C SER A 5 61.67 56.74 -30.05
N ASN A 6 60.41 56.40 -30.26
CA ASN A 6 59.37 55.88 -29.36
C ASN A 6 59.74 55.52 -27.91
N ALA A 7 58.86 55.95 -26.98
CA ALA A 7 58.67 55.33 -25.68
C ALA A 7 57.17 55.34 -25.31
N PRO A 8 56.56 54.20 -24.95
CA PRO A 8 55.34 54.19 -24.16
C PRO A 8 55.69 53.91 -22.69
N GLY A 9 55.17 54.72 -21.79
CA GLY A 9 55.44 54.52 -20.36
C GLY A 9 54.83 55.60 -19.48
N LEU A 10 53.50 55.72 -19.49
CA LEU A 10 52.78 56.45 -18.44
C LEU A 10 52.23 55.41 -17.46
N ALA A 11 52.96 55.11 -16.39
CA ALA A 11 52.97 55.85 -15.13
C ALA A 11 51.77 55.49 -14.23
N ARG A 12 51.97 54.39 -13.49
CA ARG A 12 51.93 54.31 -12.02
C ARG A 12 51.09 55.35 -11.24
N LYS A 13 50.22 54.78 -10.38
CA LYS A 13 49.59 55.32 -9.14
C LYS A 13 48.38 56.23 -9.46
N TRP A 14 47.26 56.21 -8.75
CA TRP A 14 46.99 56.69 -7.38
C TRP A 14 45.72 55.97 -6.86
N ILE A 15 45.78 55.23 -5.75
CA ILE A 15 45.31 55.61 -4.40
C ILE A 15 43.77 55.47 -4.20
N THR A 16 43.42 54.37 -3.53
CA THR A 16 42.37 54.15 -2.50
C THR A 16 41.00 54.81 -2.63
N SER A 17 39.95 53.99 -2.68
CA SER A 17 38.64 54.27 -2.07
C SER A 17 37.85 52.97 -1.79
N THR A 18 37.78 52.62 -0.51
CA THR A 18 36.60 52.21 0.27
C THR A 18 35.39 51.64 -0.49
N ALA A 19 35.00 50.39 -0.21
CA ALA A 19 33.66 50.05 0.27
C ALA A 19 33.52 48.54 0.46
N ALA A 20 32.90 48.19 1.59
CA ALA A 20 32.57 46.84 2.00
C ALA A 20 31.53 46.18 1.08
N ALA A 21 31.36 44.87 1.30
CA ALA A 21 30.25 44.03 0.86
C ALA A 21 30.31 43.47 -0.57
N LEU A 22 31.05 42.37 -0.75
CA LEU A 22 30.74 41.41 -1.81
C LEU A 22 31.02 39.98 -1.34
N THR A 23 30.26 39.51 -0.34
CA THR A 23 30.25 38.10 0.09
C THR A 23 28.90 37.40 -0.09
N VAL A 24 27.95 37.94 -0.87
CA VAL A 24 26.67 37.25 -1.13
C VAL A 24 26.25 37.44 -2.59
N ALA A 25 26.63 36.51 -3.48
CA ALA A 25 25.99 36.39 -4.78
C ALA A 25 26.12 34.99 -5.43
N ALA A 26 26.31 33.93 -4.64
CA ALA A 26 26.16 32.55 -5.12
C ALA A 26 24.96 31.88 -4.43
N LEU A 27 23.78 32.49 -4.58
CA LEU A 27 22.54 31.76 -4.34
C LEU A 27 22.34 30.86 -5.58
N PRO A 28 22.15 29.54 -5.43
CA PRO A 28 21.63 28.74 -6.54
C PRO A 28 20.28 29.35 -6.90
N SER A 29 20.15 29.89 -8.11
CA SER A 29 18.85 30.21 -8.66
C SER A 29 18.11 28.88 -8.80
N CYS A 30 17.28 28.54 -7.82
CA CYS A 30 16.24 27.56 -8.00
C CYS A 30 15.32 28.12 -9.08
N ASP A 31 15.66 27.83 -10.33
CA ASP A 31 14.81 28.05 -11.48
C ASP A 31 13.60 27.13 -11.28
N LYS A 32 12.57 27.66 -10.63
CA LYS A 32 11.28 26.99 -10.53
C LYS A 32 10.72 27.00 -11.94
N HIS A 33 11.03 25.96 -12.69
CA HIS A 33 10.36 25.69 -13.95
C HIS A 33 8.88 25.44 -13.62
N ASN A 34 8.09 26.51 -13.66
CA ASN A 34 6.66 26.43 -13.50
C ASN A 34 6.15 25.73 -14.76
N ALA A 35 5.79 24.45 -14.62
CA ALA A 35 5.12 23.72 -15.68
C ALA A 35 3.91 24.56 -16.13
N THR A 36 3.86 24.89 -17.42
CA THR A 36 2.74 25.65 -17.97
C THR A 36 1.46 24.89 -17.64
N PRO A 37 0.45 25.54 -17.05
CA PRO A 37 -0.82 24.88 -16.76
C PRO A 37 -1.35 24.23 -18.04
N PRO A 38 -1.89 23.01 -17.98
CA PRO A 38 -2.51 22.40 -19.14
C PRO A 38 -3.52 23.38 -19.72
N GLY A 39 -3.40 23.68 -21.03
CA GLY A 39 -4.37 24.53 -21.73
C GLY A 39 -5.78 23.95 -21.62
N ALA A 40 -6.80 24.71 -22.00
CA ALA A 40 -8.20 24.39 -21.75
C ALA A 40 -8.70 23.02 -22.28
N ASN A 41 -7.89 22.27 -23.05
CA ASN A 41 -8.13 20.88 -23.44
C ASN A 41 -6.81 20.14 -23.78
N PRO A 42 -6.12 19.49 -22.82
CA PRO A 42 -4.97 18.66 -23.13
C PRO A 42 -5.40 17.36 -23.86
N ARG A 43 -4.54 16.81 -24.73
CA ARG A 43 -4.80 15.52 -25.39
C ARG A 43 -4.89 14.42 -24.33
N GLN A 44 -5.98 13.64 -24.34
CA GLN A 44 -6.22 12.55 -23.39
C GLN A 44 -6.41 11.22 -24.11
N VAL A 45 -5.97 10.14 -23.46
CA VAL A 45 -6.26 8.76 -23.86
C VAL A 45 -7.03 8.14 -22.70
N THR A 46 -8.25 7.69 -22.98
CA THR A 46 -9.11 7.01 -22.00
C THR A 46 -9.19 5.54 -22.37
N VAL A 47 -8.72 4.68 -21.48
CA VAL A 47 -8.82 3.23 -21.63
C VAL A 47 -9.86 2.71 -20.66
N VAL A 48 -10.80 1.93 -21.16
CA VAL A 48 -11.75 1.19 -20.34
C VAL A 48 -11.45 -0.29 -20.54
N GLY A 49 -11.06 -0.98 -19.47
CA GLY A 49 -10.89 -2.43 -19.45
C GLY A 49 -12.01 -3.08 -18.66
N SER A 50 -12.60 -4.13 -19.19
CA SER A 50 -13.48 -5.03 -18.43
C SER A 50 -12.76 -6.35 -18.18
N GLY A 51 -12.96 -6.90 -16.98
CA GLY A 51 -12.46 -8.21 -16.59
C GLY A 51 -13.62 -9.04 -16.07
N GLN A 52 -13.68 -10.30 -16.48
CA GLN A 52 -14.68 -11.24 -16.00
C GLN A 52 -13.99 -12.52 -15.56
N VAL A 53 -14.41 -13.07 -14.42
CA VAL A 53 -13.90 -14.32 -13.87
C VAL A 53 -15.09 -15.24 -13.65
N GLN A 54 -15.04 -16.43 -14.23
CA GLN A 54 -15.95 -17.52 -13.94
C GLN A 54 -15.16 -18.67 -13.30
N GLY A 55 -15.74 -19.26 -12.25
CA GLY A 55 -15.25 -20.48 -11.61
C GLY A 55 -16.41 -21.42 -11.36
N VAL A 56 -16.15 -22.73 -11.49
CA VAL A 56 -17.09 -23.78 -11.08
C VAL A 56 -16.89 -24.03 -9.59
N PRO A 57 -17.95 -24.05 -8.76
CA PRO A 57 -17.82 -24.41 -7.35
C PRO A 57 -17.24 -25.82 -7.18
N ASP A 58 -16.20 -25.95 -6.35
CA ASP A 58 -15.47 -27.20 -6.07
C ASP A 58 -15.58 -27.65 -4.61
N THR A 59 -16.23 -26.85 -3.77
CA THR A 59 -16.34 -27.07 -2.32
C THR A 59 -17.80 -27.24 -1.91
N LEU A 60 -18.10 -28.28 -1.13
CA LEU A 60 -19.39 -28.49 -0.48
C LEU A 60 -19.26 -28.24 1.01
N THR A 61 -20.13 -27.38 1.54
CA THR A 61 -20.29 -27.15 2.99
C THR A 61 -21.68 -27.61 3.40
N ALA A 62 -21.78 -28.36 4.51
CA ALA A 62 -23.05 -28.83 5.06
C ALA A 62 -23.13 -28.51 6.55
N ASP A 63 -24.26 -27.94 6.97
CA ASP A 63 -24.55 -27.65 8.36
C ASP A 63 -25.53 -28.69 8.91
N ALA A 64 -25.20 -29.27 10.07
CA ALA A 64 -26.03 -30.24 10.77
C ALA A 64 -26.12 -29.88 12.25
N GLY A 65 -27.33 -30.02 12.82
CA GLY A 65 -27.61 -29.76 14.23
C GLY A 65 -28.08 -31.02 14.96
N ILE A 66 -27.77 -31.08 16.25
CA ILE A 66 -28.27 -32.11 17.17
C ILE A 66 -28.99 -31.38 18.31
N GLU A 67 -30.21 -31.81 18.61
CA GLU A 67 -31.02 -31.27 19.68
C GLU A 67 -31.46 -32.40 20.60
N PHE A 68 -31.40 -32.16 21.91
CA PHE A 68 -31.89 -33.09 22.91
C PHE A 68 -32.68 -32.36 23.98
N THR A 69 -33.90 -32.82 24.25
CA THR A 69 -34.75 -32.28 25.32
C THR A 69 -34.73 -33.24 26.50
N ALA A 70 -34.40 -32.74 27.68
CA ALA A 70 -34.45 -33.48 28.93
C ALA A 70 -35.02 -32.61 30.07
N PRO A 71 -35.52 -33.23 31.16
CA PRO A 71 -36.05 -32.48 32.31
C PRO A 71 -34.99 -31.65 33.06
N ASP A 72 -33.72 -31.98 32.90
CA ASP A 72 -32.57 -31.33 33.52
C ASP A 72 -31.54 -30.95 32.45
N VAL A 73 -30.96 -29.76 32.61
CA VAL A 73 -30.01 -29.18 31.64
C VAL A 73 -28.74 -30.03 31.53
N THR A 74 -28.25 -30.56 32.65
CA THR A 74 -27.05 -31.42 32.66
C THR A 74 -27.29 -32.68 31.83
N THR A 75 -28.47 -33.26 31.95
CA THR A 75 -28.87 -34.45 31.19
C THR A 75 -28.98 -34.13 29.69
N ALA A 76 -29.63 -33.02 29.33
CA ALA A 76 -29.75 -32.58 27.94
C ALA A 76 -28.37 -32.32 27.30
N MET A 77 -27.49 -31.63 28.02
CA MET A 77 -26.12 -31.34 27.57
C MET A 77 -25.29 -32.61 27.39
N ASN A 78 -25.33 -33.52 28.36
CA ASN A 78 -24.57 -34.78 28.27
C ASN A 78 -25.04 -35.64 27.09
N GLN A 79 -26.35 -35.78 26.90
CA GLN A 79 -26.91 -36.55 25.78
C GLN A 79 -26.59 -35.91 24.42
N THR A 80 -26.62 -34.58 24.34
CA THR A 80 -26.22 -33.85 23.12
C THR A 80 -24.74 -34.06 22.81
N ASN A 81 -23.86 -33.94 23.81
CA ASN A 81 -22.42 -34.17 23.66
C ASN A 81 -22.09 -35.59 23.19
N ASP A 82 -22.70 -36.60 23.82
CA ASP A 82 -22.51 -38.01 23.46
C ASP A 82 -22.94 -38.27 22.02
N ARG A 83 -24.10 -37.72 21.62
CA ARG A 83 -24.62 -37.88 20.26
C ARG A 83 -23.77 -37.14 19.24
N GLN A 84 -23.28 -35.94 19.56
CA GLN A 84 -22.36 -35.18 18.72
C GLN A 84 -21.07 -35.96 18.49
N GLN A 85 -20.47 -36.51 19.54
CA GLN A 85 -19.25 -37.30 19.40
C GLN A 85 -19.48 -38.56 18.54
N ALA A 86 -20.64 -39.20 18.69
CA ALA A 86 -20.99 -40.36 17.86
C ALA A 86 -21.12 -39.99 16.37
N VAL A 87 -21.72 -38.84 16.04
CA VAL A 87 -21.82 -38.34 14.66
C VAL A 87 -20.43 -38.01 14.10
N ILE A 88 -19.59 -37.31 14.85
CA ILE A 88 -18.22 -36.99 14.43
C ILE A 88 -17.43 -38.27 14.15
N ASN A 89 -17.53 -39.27 15.04
CA ASN A 89 -16.85 -40.55 14.86
C ASN A 89 -17.36 -41.30 13.62
N ALA A 90 -18.66 -41.25 13.34
CA ALA A 90 -19.25 -41.85 12.14
C ALA A 90 -18.77 -41.17 10.86
N LEU A 91 -18.67 -39.83 10.85
CA LEU A 91 -18.16 -39.06 9.71
C LEU A 91 -16.68 -39.34 9.44
N VAL A 92 -15.87 -39.41 10.51
CA VAL A 92 -14.46 -39.79 10.39
C VAL A 92 -14.33 -41.24 9.90
N GLY A 93 -15.16 -42.15 10.41
CA GLY A 93 -15.21 -43.54 9.94
C GLY A 93 -15.67 -43.68 8.48
N ALA A 94 -16.47 -42.74 7.97
CA ALA A 94 -16.86 -42.64 6.57
C ALA A 94 -15.78 -42.03 5.67
N GLY A 95 -14.65 -41.56 6.24
CA GLY A 95 -13.50 -41.04 5.49
C GLY A 95 -13.39 -39.53 5.43
N LEU A 96 -14.19 -38.76 6.18
CA LEU A 96 -13.97 -37.32 6.33
C LEU A 96 -12.78 -37.06 7.26
N ASP A 97 -11.88 -36.16 6.86
CA ASP A 97 -10.80 -35.74 7.73
C ASP A 97 -11.33 -34.86 8.87
N ARG A 98 -10.76 -34.99 10.06
CA ARG A 98 -11.14 -34.14 11.22
C ARG A 98 -10.95 -32.64 10.96
N LYS A 99 -10.04 -32.25 10.08
CA LYS A 99 -9.83 -30.84 9.71
C LYS A 99 -11.02 -30.22 8.96
N ASP A 100 -11.85 -31.06 8.35
CA ASP A 100 -13.02 -30.63 7.56
C ASP A 100 -14.32 -30.67 8.40
N ILE A 101 -14.21 -30.97 9.70
CA ILE A 101 -15.34 -31.01 10.65
C ILE A 101 -15.14 -29.89 11.67
N SER A 102 -16.12 -29.02 11.80
CA SER A 102 -16.12 -27.93 12.79
C SER A 102 -17.43 -27.93 13.60
N THR A 103 -17.35 -27.52 14.86
CA THR A 103 -18.49 -27.47 15.78
C THR A 103 -18.62 -26.06 16.34
N THR A 104 -19.86 -25.57 16.43
CA THR A 104 -20.18 -24.26 17.01
C THR A 104 -20.53 -24.38 18.49
N THR A 105 -20.64 -23.23 19.16
CA THR A 105 -21.08 -23.14 20.55
C THR A 105 -22.51 -23.67 20.71
N VAL A 106 -22.76 -24.40 21.80
CA VAL A 106 -24.08 -24.93 22.14
C VAL A 106 -25.01 -23.82 22.63
N THR A 107 -26.28 -23.87 22.21
CA THR A 107 -27.39 -23.04 22.71
C THR A 107 -28.26 -23.83 23.69
N LEU A 108 -28.66 -23.20 24.79
CA LEU A 108 -29.45 -23.79 25.88
C LEU A 108 -30.88 -23.28 25.90
#